data_AF-A0A7C2XV65-F1
#
_entry.id   AF-A0A7C2XV65-F1
#
_cell.length_a   1.000
_cell.length_b   1.000
_cell.length_c   1.000
_cell.angle_alpha   90.00
_cell.angle_beta   90.00
_cell.angle_gamma   90.00
#
_symmetry.space_group_name_H-M   'P 1'
#
loop_
_entity.id
_entity.type
_entity.pdbx_description
1 polymer ?
#
loop_
_entity_poly.entity_id
_entity_poly.type
_entity_poly.pdbx_seq_one_letter_code
_entity_poly.pdbx_strand_id
1 'polypeptide(L)'
;MRHSFSFFILIFAAAAFGQTRSQNYQLLLQNASNISNDPKLHGKCGLPAFAALHQAASKRPELAALFNAAFQRPRLPLSYATPDGRFRFHYAVTGNDAVNPNATKLPDVPDYIYEAVLAAQKAHELLVNQLGFDPPMSDRGVDGAEYDFYVIDEPADRYGETAWDFLDATGRAPAYSIVDNDFTGYNTTGLAALRVTVAHEYFHGVQLNYRFRDEDIFFLEMSSVWFEDFAYDEVNDYYFYLRDFFNNPDRPLHETDGYEAAIWLHYLVKRARASRLVLDLWKNVKLESAIRSFKTVLESSPYGMPFTQAFSEFFTWCYFTGSRVDSSRYFEEGDKYPQIKFKKTVTASRDTTISDGLSSVAANFYRVIRNPQSIQMFLQTGEPSRWMVTAISKNNSRQYTLQSGGGLTPIVVVAPSREDTVVVAVVNTSLPASSGQSVFSNYQLQATLASKLEIANLLEKPRPNPFRGKGLLFFPFRLSQRTSVDAAILREDGKVLRNFKLGELGAGVYADKLFWDGRDAAGNRVASGVYFCQLIAGDFHEIAKFVVIN
;
A
#
# COMPACT_ATOMS: atom_id res chain seq x y z
N MET A 1 34.20 39.00 8.33
CA MET A 1 34.62 39.07 6.90
C MET A 1 35.89 38.28 6.58
N ARG A 2 36.96 38.29 7.38
CA ARG A 2 38.18 37.49 7.06
C ARG A 2 38.04 35.97 7.21
N HIS A 3 37.21 35.47 8.12
CA HIS A 3 36.98 34.01 8.27
C HIS A 3 36.18 33.38 7.13
N SER A 4 35.19 34.09 6.58
CA SER A 4 34.41 33.59 5.44
C SER A 4 35.28 33.47 4.18
N PHE A 5 36.17 34.42 3.93
CA PHE A 5 37.00 34.41 2.71
C PHE A 5 38.01 33.25 2.68
N SER A 6 38.66 32.94 3.81
CA SER A 6 39.56 31.78 3.90
C SER A 6 38.82 30.44 3.82
N PHE A 7 37.59 30.36 4.34
CA PHE A 7 36.75 29.17 4.23
C PHE A 7 36.31 28.90 2.77
N PHE A 8 35.94 29.95 2.03
CA PHE A 8 35.61 29.87 0.61
C PHE A 8 36.79 29.37 -0.26
N ILE A 9 38.02 29.80 0.04
CA ILE A 9 39.22 29.36 -0.70
C ILE A 9 39.53 27.88 -0.44
N LEU A 10 39.31 27.38 0.79
CA LEU A 10 39.53 25.98 1.15
C LEU A 10 38.54 25.02 0.47
N ILE A 11 37.26 25.39 0.38
CA ILE A 11 36.24 24.60 -0.33
C ILE A 11 36.51 24.54 -1.83
N PHE A 12 36.87 25.69 -2.44
CA PHE A 12 37.21 25.74 -3.86
C PHE A 12 38.46 24.91 -4.18
N ALA A 13 39.48 24.92 -3.32
CA ALA A 13 40.68 24.11 -3.50
C ALA A 13 40.39 22.59 -3.40
N ALA A 14 39.43 22.19 -2.56
CA ALA A 14 39.02 20.78 -2.44
C ALA A 14 38.29 20.29 -3.70
N ALA A 15 37.35 21.06 -4.26
CA ALA A 15 36.59 20.67 -5.45
C ALA A 15 37.40 20.73 -6.77
N ALA A 16 38.52 21.47 -6.81
CA ALA A 16 39.19 21.83 -8.07
C ALA A 16 40.34 20.90 -8.52
N PHE A 17 40.80 19.93 -7.71
CA PHE A 17 41.93 19.06 -8.10
C PHE A 17 41.76 17.59 -7.69
N GLY A 18 41.53 16.73 -8.67
CA GLY A 18 41.78 15.27 -8.59
C GLY A 18 40.88 14.45 -7.66
N GLN A 19 39.82 15.04 -7.10
CA GLN A 19 38.88 14.31 -6.25
C GLN A 19 37.85 13.53 -7.07
N THR A 20 37.57 12.31 -6.65
CA THR A 20 36.52 11.45 -7.21
C THR A 20 35.12 11.96 -6.82
N ARG A 21 34.08 11.54 -7.56
CA ARG A 21 32.67 11.81 -7.24
C ARG A 21 32.35 11.47 -5.78
N SER A 22 32.77 10.29 -5.33
CA SER A 22 32.58 9.81 -3.95
C SER A 22 33.26 10.70 -2.91
N GLN A 23 34.49 11.17 -3.17
CA GLN A 23 35.19 12.09 -2.27
C GLN A 23 34.46 13.45 -2.16
N ASN A 24 34.01 14.01 -3.28
CA ASN A 24 33.22 15.25 -3.29
C ASN A 24 31.89 15.07 -2.54
N TYR A 25 31.22 13.93 -2.70
CA TYR A 25 30.00 13.58 -1.97
C TYR A 25 30.25 13.54 -0.46
N GLN A 26 31.30 12.87 0.00
CA GLN A 26 31.64 12.81 1.43
C GLN A 26 31.99 14.19 2.01
N LEU A 27 32.71 15.03 1.26
CA LEU A 27 32.99 16.41 1.69
C LEU A 27 31.71 17.24 1.74
N LEU A 28 30.82 17.07 0.77
CA LEU A 28 29.52 17.73 0.77
C LEU A 28 28.71 17.35 2.02
N LEU A 29 28.64 16.05 2.35
CA LEU A 29 27.98 15.57 3.56
C LEU A 29 28.59 16.17 4.85
N GLN A 30 29.92 16.19 4.96
CA GLN A 30 30.61 16.78 6.11
C GLN A 30 30.31 18.28 6.28
N ASN A 31 30.23 19.02 5.17
CA ASN A 31 29.91 20.45 5.18
C ASN A 31 28.40 20.72 5.27
N ALA A 32 27.57 19.69 5.08
CA ALA A 32 26.13 19.71 5.27
C ALA A 32 25.69 19.16 6.64
N SER A 33 26.44 19.47 7.70
CA SER A 33 26.27 18.94 9.07
C SER A 33 24.84 18.99 9.65
N ASN A 34 24.00 19.93 9.23
CA ASN A 34 22.60 20.01 9.68
C ASN A 34 21.71 18.89 9.12
N ILE A 35 22.13 18.21 8.04
CA ILE A 35 21.41 17.12 7.41
C ILE A 35 22.22 15.83 7.35
N SER A 36 23.47 15.80 7.85
CA SER A 36 24.35 14.62 7.73
C SER A 36 23.82 13.36 8.44
N ASN A 37 22.84 13.51 9.33
CA ASN A 37 22.15 12.41 10.01
C ASN A 37 20.70 12.25 9.52
N ASP A 38 20.30 12.93 8.45
CA ASP A 38 18.97 12.80 7.87
C ASP A 38 18.83 11.38 7.29
N PRO A 39 17.82 10.60 7.72
CA PRO A 39 17.57 9.27 7.17
C PRO A 39 17.46 9.26 5.64
N LYS A 40 17.04 10.37 5.01
CA LYS A 40 16.96 10.51 3.54
C LYS A 40 18.30 10.39 2.82
N LEU A 41 19.42 10.46 3.53
CA LEU A 41 20.75 10.31 2.94
C LEU A 41 21.16 8.85 2.70
N HIS A 42 20.39 7.90 3.21
CA HIS A 42 20.65 6.46 3.16
C HIS A 42 19.47 5.75 2.51
N GLY A 43 19.73 4.74 1.68
CA GLY A 43 18.66 3.97 1.03
C GLY A 43 19.08 3.41 -0.32
N LYS A 44 18.21 2.53 -0.86
CA LYS A 44 18.44 1.90 -2.16
C LYS A 44 18.44 2.90 -3.32
N CYS A 45 17.56 3.91 -3.28
CA CYS A 45 17.52 5.01 -4.23
C CYS A 45 18.28 6.23 -3.68
N GLY A 46 19.12 6.83 -4.51
CA GLY A 46 19.88 8.05 -4.21
C GLY A 46 19.07 9.36 -4.37
N LEU A 47 17.88 9.34 -4.97
CA LEU A 47 17.09 10.56 -5.24
C LEU A 47 16.78 11.37 -3.96
N PRO A 48 16.37 10.77 -2.82
CA PRO A 48 16.12 11.52 -1.59
C PRO A 48 17.37 12.23 -1.07
N ALA A 49 18.54 11.58 -1.18
CA ALA A 49 19.82 12.14 -0.78
C ALA A 49 20.22 13.30 -1.69
N PHE A 50 20.11 13.10 -3.00
CA PHE A 50 20.33 14.14 -4.01
C PHE A 50 19.44 15.36 -3.73
N ALA A 51 18.14 15.15 -3.52
CA ALA A 51 17.16 16.20 -3.25
C ALA A 51 17.51 17.02 -2.01
N ALA A 52 17.83 16.35 -0.89
CA ALA A 52 18.20 16.98 0.37
C ALA A 52 19.46 17.85 0.20
N LEU A 53 20.47 17.32 -0.50
CA LEU A 53 21.73 18.02 -0.73
C LEU A 53 21.59 19.17 -1.74
N HIS A 54 20.77 19.00 -2.78
CA HIS A 54 20.43 20.05 -3.74
C HIS A 54 19.72 21.21 -3.04
N GLN A 55 18.75 20.92 -2.16
CA GLN A 55 18.07 21.94 -1.37
C GLN A 55 19.03 22.64 -0.41
N ALA A 56 19.92 21.89 0.24
CA ALA A 56 20.93 22.44 1.13
C ALA A 56 21.92 23.37 0.40
N ALA A 57 22.37 22.99 -0.80
CA ALA A 57 23.26 23.80 -1.64
C ALA A 57 22.56 25.04 -2.21
N SER A 58 21.27 24.94 -2.56
CA SER A 58 20.47 26.08 -3.01
C SER A 58 20.32 27.17 -1.94
N LYS A 59 20.31 26.78 -0.66
CA LYS A 59 20.25 27.70 0.50
C LYS A 59 21.62 28.21 0.94
N ARG A 60 22.70 27.53 0.53
CA ARG A 60 24.09 27.77 0.96
C ARG A 60 25.02 27.78 -0.26
N PRO A 61 25.21 28.96 -0.90
CA PRO A 61 26.02 29.08 -2.11
C PRO A 61 27.45 28.54 -1.97
N GLU A 62 28.01 28.52 -0.76
CA GLU A 62 29.32 27.92 -0.48
C GLU A 62 29.39 26.41 -0.76
N LEU A 63 28.24 25.71 -0.75
CA LEU A 63 28.17 24.28 -1.06
C LEU A 63 27.95 24.00 -2.54
N ALA A 64 27.61 25.01 -3.35
CA ALA A 64 27.25 24.81 -4.75
C ALA A 64 28.37 24.16 -5.57
N ALA A 65 29.62 24.54 -5.34
CA ALA A 65 30.77 23.94 -6.02
C ALA A 65 30.96 22.46 -5.65
N LEU A 66 30.83 22.10 -4.36
CA LEU A 66 30.91 20.72 -3.90
C LEU A 66 29.74 19.89 -4.41
N PHE A 67 28.52 20.45 -4.39
CA PHE A 67 27.32 19.81 -4.93
C PHE A 67 27.50 19.49 -6.42
N ASN A 68 27.89 20.49 -7.21
CA ASN A 68 28.11 20.30 -8.65
C ASN A 68 29.23 19.28 -8.93
N ALA A 69 30.28 19.23 -8.11
CA ALA A 69 31.36 18.25 -8.26
C ALA A 69 30.96 16.83 -7.80
N ALA A 70 30.05 16.70 -6.85
CA ALA A 70 29.54 15.42 -6.36
C ALA A 70 28.46 14.81 -7.27
N PHE A 71 27.72 15.63 -7.99
CA PHE A 71 26.59 15.21 -8.83
C PHE A 71 26.72 15.64 -10.30
N GLN A 72 27.94 15.84 -10.77
CA GLN A 72 28.19 15.95 -12.20
C GLN A 72 27.84 14.60 -12.86
N ARG A 73 27.15 14.66 -14.01
CA ARG A 73 26.90 13.48 -14.87
C ARG A 73 28.21 12.68 -15.06
N PRO A 74 28.21 11.35 -14.80
CA PRO A 74 29.41 10.53 -14.98
C PRO A 74 29.96 10.60 -16.41
N ARG A 75 31.28 10.51 -16.56
CA ARG A 75 31.94 10.46 -17.87
C ARG A 75 32.50 9.08 -18.11
N LEU A 76 31.84 8.32 -18.98
CA LEU A 76 32.18 6.91 -19.26
C LEU A 76 32.67 6.76 -20.71
N PRO A 77 33.56 5.80 -20.98
CA PRO A 77 34.25 5.69 -22.26
C PRO A 77 33.38 5.14 -23.39
N LEU A 78 32.30 4.43 -23.06
CA LEU A 78 31.41 3.77 -24.02
C LEU A 78 29.97 4.23 -23.80
N SER A 79 29.18 4.23 -24.86
CA SER A 79 27.73 4.37 -24.77
C SER A 79 27.02 3.57 -25.85
N TYR A 80 25.76 3.21 -25.57
CA TYR A 80 24.85 2.60 -26.53
C TYR A 80 23.53 3.36 -26.53
N ALA A 81 23.14 3.90 -27.69
CA ALA A 81 21.85 4.53 -27.91
C ALA A 81 20.89 3.54 -28.57
N THR A 82 19.65 3.46 -28.07
CA THR A 82 18.66 2.55 -28.62
C THR A 82 18.22 3.00 -30.03
N PRO A 83 17.96 2.07 -30.96
CA PRO A 83 17.56 2.44 -32.33
C PRO A 83 16.28 3.28 -32.44
N ASP A 84 15.41 3.20 -31.43
CA ASP A 84 14.19 4.00 -31.33
C ASP A 84 14.43 5.42 -30.79
N GLY A 85 15.69 5.77 -30.46
CA GLY A 85 16.09 7.09 -29.99
C GLY A 85 15.54 7.47 -28.62
N ARG A 86 15.12 6.49 -27.80
CA ARG A 86 14.55 6.75 -26.46
C ARG A 86 15.58 6.76 -25.35
N PHE A 87 16.59 5.89 -25.43
CA PHE A 87 17.51 5.66 -24.32
C PHE A 87 18.96 5.67 -24.77
N ARG A 88 19.83 6.15 -23.88
CA ARG A 88 21.28 6.03 -24.01
C ARG A 88 21.85 5.48 -22.72
N PHE A 89 22.64 4.43 -22.82
CA PHE A 89 23.35 3.82 -21.69
C PHE A 89 24.83 4.11 -21.83
N HIS A 90 25.39 4.83 -20.86
CA HIS A 90 26.82 5.11 -20.74
C HIS A 90 27.45 4.09 -19.78
N TYR A 91 28.58 3.49 -20.15
CA TYR A 91 29.19 2.40 -19.39
C TYR A 91 30.71 2.27 -19.63
N ALA A 92 31.37 1.48 -18.79
CA ALA A 92 32.75 1.05 -19.00
C ALA A 92 32.84 -0.49 -19.03
N VAL A 93 33.91 -1.02 -19.62
CA VAL A 93 34.26 -2.46 -19.59
C VAL A 93 35.61 -2.73 -18.92
N THR A 94 36.22 -1.68 -18.38
CA THR A 94 37.50 -1.68 -17.67
C THR A 94 37.48 -0.63 -16.57
N GLY A 95 38.24 -0.84 -15.50
CA GLY A 95 38.24 0.05 -14.33
C GLY A 95 37.18 -0.34 -13.31
N ASN A 96 36.92 0.53 -12.34
CA ASN A 96 35.98 0.24 -11.25
C ASN A 96 34.53 0.16 -11.76
N ASP A 97 34.14 1.07 -12.66
CA ASP A 97 32.79 1.15 -13.25
C ASP A 97 32.52 0.08 -14.34
N ALA A 98 33.36 -0.96 -14.42
CA ALA A 98 33.29 -1.93 -15.49
C ALA A 98 32.10 -2.87 -15.33
N VAL A 99 31.29 -3.02 -16.39
CA VAL A 99 30.39 -4.17 -16.53
C VAL A 99 31.14 -5.36 -17.13
N ASN A 100 30.59 -6.57 -16.98
CA ASN A 100 31.12 -7.75 -17.65
C ASN A 100 31.09 -7.55 -19.19
N PRO A 101 32.22 -7.65 -19.91
CA PRO A 101 32.30 -7.32 -21.35
C PRO A 101 31.65 -8.35 -22.29
N ASN A 102 31.16 -9.48 -21.79
CA ASN A 102 30.54 -10.51 -22.63
C ASN A 102 29.35 -9.94 -23.41
N ALA A 103 29.40 -10.04 -24.73
CA ALA A 103 28.38 -9.54 -25.66
C ALA A 103 27.88 -10.69 -26.54
N THR A 104 26.96 -11.50 -26.00
CA THR A 104 26.42 -12.69 -26.69
C THR A 104 25.04 -12.45 -27.31
N LYS A 105 24.32 -11.43 -26.84
CA LYS A 105 22.95 -11.12 -27.27
C LYS A 105 22.87 -10.06 -28.38
N LEU A 106 23.79 -9.10 -28.37
CA LEU A 106 23.90 -8.05 -29.37
C LEU A 106 25.38 -7.76 -29.64
N PRO A 107 25.86 -7.73 -30.90
CA PRO A 107 27.25 -7.43 -31.19
C PRO A 107 27.71 -6.11 -30.57
N ASP A 108 28.89 -6.12 -29.98
CA ASP A 108 29.56 -4.95 -29.38
C ASP A 108 28.83 -4.28 -28.22
N VAL A 109 27.76 -4.89 -27.69
CA VAL A 109 27.02 -4.40 -26.52
C VAL A 109 27.04 -5.47 -25.43
N PRO A 110 27.62 -5.19 -24.25
CA PRO A 110 27.63 -6.14 -23.15
C PRO A 110 26.22 -6.65 -22.78
N ASP A 111 26.10 -7.93 -22.45
CA ASP A 111 24.82 -8.58 -22.13
C ASP A 111 24.11 -7.89 -20.96
N TYR A 112 24.88 -7.31 -20.02
CA TYR A 112 24.35 -6.52 -18.91
C TYR A 112 23.66 -5.24 -19.40
N ILE A 113 24.30 -4.49 -20.30
CA ILE A 113 23.75 -3.28 -20.92
C ILE A 113 22.54 -3.62 -21.78
N TYR A 114 22.60 -4.73 -22.52
CA TYR A 114 21.46 -5.23 -23.29
C TYR A 114 20.24 -5.51 -22.39
N GLU A 115 20.42 -6.15 -21.23
CA GLU A 115 19.34 -6.38 -20.27
C GLU A 115 18.81 -5.08 -19.65
N ALA A 116 19.69 -4.12 -19.34
CA ALA A 116 19.30 -2.80 -18.85
C ALA A 116 18.43 -2.05 -19.87
N VAL A 117 18.80 -2.10 -21.15
CA VAL A 117 18.01 -1.55 -22.26
C VAL A 117 16.62 -2.18 -22.33
N LEU A 118 16.53 -3.51 -22.27
CA LEU A 118 15.24 -4.21 -22.28
C LEU A 118 14.37 -3.80 -21.07
N ALA A 119 14.98 -3.63 -19.90
CA ALA A 119 14.27 -3.18 -18.71
C ALA A 119 13.71 -1.75 -18.87
N ALA A 120 14.49 -0.82 -19.41
CA ALA A 120 14.04 0.55 -19.66
C ALA A 120 12.95 0.62 -20.73
N GLN A 121 13.07 -0.16 -21.81
CA GLN A 121 12.04 -0.28 -22.84
C GLN A 121 10.73 -0.84 -22.30
N LYS A 122 10.80 -1.88 -21.45
CA LYS A 122 9.63 -2.43 -20.76
C LYS A 122 9.00 -1.39 -19.82
N ALA A 123 9.81 -0.68 -19.05
CA ALA A 123 9.33 0.35 -18.14
C ALA A 123 8.60 1.48 -18.90
N HIS A 124 9.15 1.93 -20.02
CA HIS A 124 8.50 2.91 -20.90
C HIS A 124 7.21 2.41 -21.51
N GLU A 125 7.19 1.18 -22.01
CA GLU A 125 5.98 0.58 -22.55
C GLU A 125 4.86 0.57 -21.51
N LEU A 126 5.16 0.17 -20.27
CA LEU A 126 4.19 0.13 -19.18
C LEU A 126 3.74 1.53 -18.74
N LEU A 127 4.68 2.45 -18.46
CA LEU A 127 4.35 3.78 -17.94
C LEU A 127 3.74 4.68 -19.01
N VAL A 128 4.41 4.85 -20.14
CA VAL A 128 4.06 5.85 -21.15
C VAL A 128 2.99 5.30 -22.08
N ASN A 129 3.17 4.10 -22.63
CA ASN A 129 2.27 3.61 -23.67
C ASN A 129 1.00 2.97 -23.09
N GLN A 130 1.11 2.15 -22.04
CA GLN A 130 -0.04 1.46 -21.44
C GLN A 130 -0.76 2.31 -20.39
N LEU A 131 -0.01 2.83 -19.40
CA LEU A 131 -0.60 3.65 -18.35
C LEU A 131 -0.86 5.08 -18.80
N GLY A 132 -0.14 5.61 -19.80
CA GLY A 132 -0.38 6.92 -20.40
C GLY A 132 0.30 8.10 -19.70
N PHE A 133 1.39 7.84 -18.96
CA PHE A 133 2.23 8.90 -18.39
C PHE A 133 2.89 9.71 -19.51
N ASP A 134 3.17 10.97 -19.25
CA ASP A 134 4.07 11.76 -20.09
C ASP A 134 5.49 11.20 -19.95
N PRO A 135 6.27 11.06 -21.04
CA PRO A 135 7.67 10.59 -20.94
C PRO A 135 8.53 11.58 -20.14
N PRO A 136 9.76 11.22 -19.73
CA PRO A 136 10.65 12.15 -19.04
C PRO A 136 10.85 13.48 -19.78
N MET A 137 11.12 14.54 -19.03
CA MET A 137 11.40 15.86 -19.59
C MET A 137 12.73 15.83 -20.36
N SER A 138 12.76 16.35 -21.59
CA SER A 138 14.00 16.46 -22.36
C SER A 138 15.00 17.38 -21.67
N ASP A 139 16.26 16.95 -21.59
CA ASP A 139 17.40 17.72 -21.11
C ASP A 139 18.00 18.67 -22.15
N ARG A 140 17.39 18.75 -23.34
CA ARG A 140 17.79 19.60 -24.47
C ARG A 140 19.08 19.16 -25.16
N GLY A 141 19.38 17.86 -25.17
CA GLY A 141 20.46 17.33 -25.97
C GLY A 141 21.75 17.10 -25.18
N VAL A 142 21.69 17.04 -23.84
CA VAL A 142 22.87 16.81 -23.01
C VAL A 142 23.25 15.33 -23.18
N ASP A 143 24.44 15.05 -23.69
CA ASP A 143 24.92 13.70 -24.01
C ASP A 143 24.09 12.90 -25.04
N GLY A 144 23.02 13.49 -25.58
CA GLY A 144 22.16 12.88 -26.59
C GLY A 144 20.75 13.47 -26.52
N ALA A 145 19.88 13.08 -27.45
CA ALA A 145 18.45 13.44 -27.36
C ALA A 145 17.64 12.43 -26.52
N GLU A 146 18.27 11.30 -26.19
CA GLU A 146 17.72 10.18 -25.46
C GLU A 146 17.65 10.45 -23.94
N TYR A 147 16.92 9.63 -23.19
CA TYR A 147 17.04 9.60 -21.73
C TYR A 147 18.31 8.84 -21.32
N ASP A 148 19.17 9.47 -20.53
CA ASP A 148 20.46 8.91 -20.14
C ASP A 148 20.40 8.01 -18.90
N PHE A 149 21.00 6.84 -19.03
CA PHE A 149 21.42 5.96 -17.94
C PHE A 149 22.94 5.93 -17.87
N TYR A 150 23.50 6.05 -16.68
CA TYR A 150 24.92 5.84 -16.40
C TYR A 150 25.07 4.56 -15.56
N VAL A 151 25.89 3.63 -16.03
CA VAL A 151 26.16 2.37 -15.33
C VAL A 151 27.54 2.45 -14.70
N ILE A 152 27.59 2.51 -13.37
CA ILE A 152 28.82 2.72 -12.58
C ILE A 152 28.84 1.85 -11.34
N ASP A 153 29.98 1.80 -10.66
CA ASP A 153 30.10 1.19 -9.32
C ASP A 153 29.47 2.16 -8.27
N GLU A 154 28.26 1.84 -7.82
CA GLU A 154 27.57 2.64 -6.79
C GLU A 154 28.05 2.21 -5.38
N PRO A 155 28.06 3.12 -4.39
CA PRO A 155 28.50 2.78 -3.05
C PRO A 155 27.58 1.72 -2.41
N ALA A 156 28.18 0.90 -1.54
CA ALA A 156 27.47 -0.18 -0.85
C ALA A 156 26.23 0.32 -0.12
N ASP A 157 25.06 -0.24 -0.47
CA ASP A 157 23.68 0.08 -0.05
C ASP A 157 22.81 0.85 -1.06
N ARG A 158 23.42 1.46 -2.09
CA ARG A 158 22.72 2.18 -3.15
C ARG A 158 22.64 1.36 -4.44
N TYR A 159 21.43 1.12 -4.92
CA TYR A 159 21.18 0.37 -6.15
C TYR A 159 21.18 1.30 -7.37
N GLY A 160 20.66 2.51 -7.20
CA GLY A 160 20.56 3.51 -8.25
C GLY A 160 20.36 4.91 -7.68
N GLU A 161 20.40 5.90 -8.56
CA GLU A 161 20.14 7.30 -8.25
C GLU A 161 19.55 8.00 -9.46
N THR A 162 18.43 8.67 -9.28
CA THR A 162 17.92 9.64 -10.26
C THR A 162 18.23 11.04 -9.78
N ALA A 163 18.93 11.78 -10.64
CA ALA A 163 19.38 13.16 -10.41
C ALA A 163 18.84 14.08 -11.50
N TRP A 164 18.89 15.39 -11.26
CA TRP A 164 18.48 16.39 -12.24
C TRP A 164 19.52 17.48 -12.46
N ASP A 165 19.50 18.04 -13.67
CA ASP A 165 20.41 19.15 -14.02
C ASP A 165 19.91 20.48 -13.43
N PHE A 166 18.60 20.72 -13.48
CA PHE A 166 17.95 21.89 -12.90
C PHE A 166 16.46 21.66 -12.63
N LEU A 167 15.87 22.46 -11.75
CA LEU A 167 14.42 22.55 -11.56
C LEU A 167 13.88 23.80 -12.25
N ASP A 168 12.85 23.65 -13.08
CA ASP A 168 12.13 24.77 -13.64
C ASP A 168 11.22 25.44 -12.61
N ALA A 169 10.64 26.60 -12.97
CA ALA A 169 9.78 27.37 -12.06
C ALA A 169 8.49 26.63 -11.62
N THR A 170 8.12 25.55 -12.31
CA THR A 170 6.97 24.70 -11.97
C THR A 170 7.35 23.50 -11.11
N GLY A 171 8.65 23.32 -10.85
CA GLY A 171 9.21 22.17 -10.14
C GLY A 171 9.38 20.94 -11.03
N ARG A 172 9.41 21.08 -12.35
CA ARG A 172 9.76 19.98 -13.26
C ARG A 172 11.26 19.98 -13.53
N ALA A 173 11.81 18.81 -13.81
CA ALA A 173 13.23 18.68 -14.06
C ALA A 173 13.53 17.73 -15.24
N PRO A 174 14.45 18.09 -16.14
CA PRO A 174 15.17 17.10 -16.92
C PRO A 174 16.06 16.28 -16.00
N ALA A 175 15.92 14.97 -16.08
CA ALA A 175 16.56 14.02 -15.18
C ALA A 175 17.34 12.98 -15.97
N TYR A 176 18.28 12.34 -15.29
CA TYR A 176 19.02 11.17 -15.76
C TYR A 176 19.12 10.17 -14.61
N SER A 177 19.37 8.91 -14.93
CA SER A 177 19.46 7.85 -13.93
C SER A 177 20.85 7.23 -13.89
N ILE A 178 21.22 6.75 -12.73
CA ILE A 178 22.43 5.99 -12.47
C ILE A 178 22.02 4.65 -11.88
N VAL A 179 22.71 3.59 -12.30
CA VAL A 179 22.42 2.20 -11.90
C VAL A 179 23.74 1.49 -11.63
N ASP A 180 23.76 0.64 -10.60
CA ASP A 180 24.93 -0.15 -10.25
C ASP A 180 25.38 -1.09 -11.38
N ASN A 181 26.69 -1.31 -11.49
CA ASN A 181 27.32 -2.04 -12.59
C ASN A 181 27.31 -3.57 -12.43
N ASP A 182 27.05 -4.11 -11.24
CA ASP A 182 27.04 -5.57 -11.04
C ASP A 182 26.06 -6.14 -9.99
N PHE A 183 25.51 -5.29 -9.12
CA PHE A 183 24.67 -5.60 -7.98
C PHE A 183 25.26 -6.68 -7.05
N THR A 184 26.57 -6.63 -6.80
CA THR A 184 27.27 -7.49 -5.85
C THR A 184 27.15 -6.97 -4.42
N GLY A 185 26.75 -7.84 -3.48
CA GLY A 185 26.66 -7.48 -2.05
C GLY A 185 25.33 -6.88 -1.61
N TYR A 186 24.33 -6.90 -2.49
CA TYR A 186 22.98 -6.40 -2.23
C TYR A 186 22.00 -7.52 -1.86
N ASN A 187 20.85 -7.19 -1.24
CA ASN A 187 19.81 -8.18 -0.88
C ASN A 187 19.18 -8.84 -2.12
N THR A 188 18.80 -8.03 -3.10
CA THR A 188 18.38 -8.46 -4.43
C THR A 188 19.58 -8.25 -5.35
N THR A 189 19.94 -9.25 -6.15
CA THR A 189 21.21 -9.27 -6.89
C THR A 189 21.02 -9.61 -8.37
N GLY A 190 22.07 -9.37 -9.16
CA GLY A 190 22.13 -9.75 -10.57
C GLY A 190 21.04 -9.11 -11.42
N LEU A 191 20.56 -9.85 -12.43
CA LEU A 191 19.59 -9.30 -13.40
C LEU A 191 18.23 -8.94 -12.78
N ALA A 192 17.84 -9.57 -11.67
CA ALA A 192 16.61 -9.20 -10.97
C ALA A 192 16.73 -7.79 -10.39
N ALA A 193 17.86 -7.49 -9.71
CA ALA A 193 18.17 -6.16 -9.19
C ALA A 193 18.23 -5.12 -10.30
N LEU A 194 19.00 -5.40 -11.36
CA LEU A 194 19.10 -4.51 -12.52
C LEU A 194 17.74 -4.13 -13.09
N ARG A 195 16.87 -5.12 -13.28
CA ARG A 195 15.55 -4.92 -13.89
C ARG A 195 14.64 -4.03 -13.05
N VAL A 196 14.52 -4.30 -11.75
CA VAL A 196 13.68 -3.51 -10.85
C VAL A 196 14.25 -2.12 -10.64
N THR A 197 15.57 -1.98 -10.48
CA THR A 197 16.23 -0.68 -10.32
C THR A 197 16.08 0.19 -11.56
N VAL A 198 16.31 -0.34 -12.77
CA VAL A 198 16.08 0.44 -14.00
C VAL A 198 14.63 0.91 -14.09
N ALA A 199 13.66 0.07 -13.74
CA ALA A 199 12.25 0.47 -13.73
C ALA A 199 11.94 1.54 -12.68
N HIS A 200 12.49 1.41 -11.47
CA HIS A 200 12.37 2.37 -10.38
C HIS A 200 12.91 3.75 -10.77
N GLU A 201 14.17 3.79 -11.20
CA GLU A 201 14.86 5.03 -11.55
C GLU A 201 14.25 5.70 -12.79
N TYR A 202 13.85 4.90 -13.78
CA TYR A 202 13.13 5.44 -14.94
C TYR A 202 11.81 6.10 -14.55
N PHE A 203 11.09 5.51 -13.58
CA PHE A 203 9.84 6.11 -13.13
C PHE A 203 10.08 7.46 -12.45
N HIS A 204 11.17 7.64 -11.69
CA HIS A 204 11.55 8.98 -11.19
C HIS A 204 11.75 9.99 -12.32
N GLY A 205 12.43 9.62 -13.42
CA GLY A 205 12.55 10.48 -14.60
C GLY A 205 11.19 10.93 -15.17
N VAL A 206 10.21 10.02 -15.20
CA VAL A 206 8.82 10.32 -15.59
C VAL A 206 8.15 11.24 -14.56
N GLN A 207 8.24 10.92 -13.26
CA GLN A 207 7.62 11.69 -12.16
C GLN A 207 8.14 13.13 -12.09
N LEU A 208 9.44 13.34 -12.33
CA LEU A 208 10.07 14.66 -12.38
C LEU A 208 9.58 15.52 -13.56
N ASN A 209 8.97 14.90 -14.59
CA ASN A 209 8.26 15.63 -15.63
C ASN A 209 6.87 16.14 -15.18
N TYR A 210 6.31 15.61 -14.10
CA TYR A 210 5.04 16.08 -13.53
C TYR A 210 5.29 17.23 -12.56
N ARG A 211 5.93 16.93 -11.43
CA ARG A 211 6.30 17.91 -10.41
C ARG A 211 7.13 17.27 -9.30
N PHE A 212 8.21 17.93 -8.94
CA PHE A 212 8.98 17.69 -7.73
C PHE A 212 8.54 18.63 -6.60
N ARG A 213 8.39 18.09 -5.39
CA ARG A 213 8.32 18.83 -4.13
C ARG A 213 9.05 18.04 -3.05
N ASP A 214 9.88 18.70 -2.27
CA ASP A 214 10.67 18.06 -1.20
C ASP A 214 9.80 17.28 -0.20
N GLU A 215 8.58 17.75 0.05
CA GLU A 215 7.65 17.10 0.97
C GLU A 215 6.93 15.89 0.38
N ASP A 216 6.96 15.69 -0.94
CA ASP A 216 6.31 14.57 -1.62
C ASP A 216 7.28 13.44 -1.96
N ILE A 217 8.52 13.48 -1.47
CA ILE A 217 9.53 12.41 -1.70
C ILE A 217 8.98 11.03 -1.34
N PHE A 218 8.20 10.92 -0.25
CA PHE A 218 7.56 9.65 0.11
C PHE A 218 6.69 9.08 -1.03
N PHE A 219 6.04 9.95 -1.82
CA PHE A 219 5.18 9.54 -2.94
C PHE A 219 5.99 9.18 -4.18
N LEU A 220 7.12 9.84 -4.42
CA LEU A 220 8.07 9.45 -5.46
C LEU A 220 8.51 8.00 -5.22
N GLU A 221 9.07 7.71 -4.05
CA GLU A 221 9.54 6.37 -3.68
C GLU A 221 8.40 5.35 -3.62
N MET A 222 7.29 5.69 -2.97
CA MET A 222 6.13 4.77 -2.84
C MET A 222 5.56 4.34 -4.19
N SER A 223 5.47 5.27 -5.15
CA SER A 223 4.97 4.93 -6.48
C SER A 223 6.02 4.22 -7.34
N SER A 224 7.32 4.47 -7.14
CA SER A 224 8.40 3.68 -7.74
C SER A 224 8.43 2.24 -7.25
N VAL A 225 8.31 2.00 -5.94
CA VAL A 225 8.25 0.63 -5.38
C VAL A 225 6.98 -0.11 -5.81
N TRP A 226 5.83 0.56 -5.89
CA TRP A 226 4.64 -0.04 -6.50
C TRP A 226 4.88 -0.43 -7.97
N PHE A 227 5.61 0.40 -8.70
CA PHE A 227 5.87 0.16 -10.12
C PHE A 227 6.87 -0.98 -10.35
N GLU A 228 7.83 -1.20 -9.47
CA GLU A 228 8.73 -2.36 -9.52
C GLU A 228 7.96 -3.67 -9.62
N ASP A 229 7.01 -3.88 -8.71
CA ASP A 229 6.14 -5.06 -8.64
C ASP A 229 5.17 -5.12 -9.84
N PHE A 230 4.60 -3.98 -10.24
CA PHE A 230 3.76 -3.91 -11.44
C PHE A 230 4.53 -4.30 -12.71
N ALA A 231 5.81 -3.95 -12.80
CA ALA A 231 6.66 -4.30 -13.93
C ALA A 231 7.21 -5.72 -13.83
N TYR A 232 7.55 -6.21 -12.63
CA TYR A 232 8.20 -7.49 -12.38
C TYR A 232 7.58 -8.20 -11.17
N ASP A 233 6.34 -8.68 -11.34
CA ASP A 233 5.54 -9.42 -10.34
C ASP A 233 6.29 -10.62 -9.73
N GLU A 234 7.28 -11.18 -10.45
CA GLU A 234 8.13 -12.26 -9.95
C GLU A 234 9.20 -11.81 -8.93
N VAL A 235 9.48 -10.50 -8.82
CA VAL A 235 10.50 -9.92 -7.95
C VAL A 235 9.86 -9.22 -6.76
N ASN A 236 9.63 -10.00 -5.69
CA ASN A 236 8.96 -9.55 -4.46
C ASN A 236 9.88 -8.77 -3.49
N ASP A 237 10.67 -7.82 -4.00
CA ASP A 237 11.60 -7.02 -3.18
C ASP A 237 10.84 -6.15 -2.16
N TYR A 238 9.64 -5.68 -2.51
CA TYR A 238 8.86 -4.81 -1.63
C TYR A 238 8.43 -5.48 -0.31
N TYR A 239 8.40 -6.81 -0.26
CA TYR A 239 8.04 -7.58 0.94
C TYR A 239 8.97 -7.26 2.12
N PHE A 240 10.24 -6.95 1.84
CA PHE A 240 11.22 -6.63 2.86
C PHE A 240 10.88 -5.36 3.64
N TYR A 241 10.17 -4.41 3.02
CA TYR A 241 9.78 -3.13 3.64
C TYR A 241 8.50 -3.23 4.46
N LEU A 242 7.64 -4.21 4.18
CA LEU A 242 6.33 -4.32 4.85
C LEU A 242 6.46 -4.45 6.36
N ARG A 243 7.54 -5.03 6.88
CA ARG A 243 7.72 -5.19 8.33
C ARG A 243 7.62 -3.85 9.07
N ASP A 244 8.15 -2.78 8.50
CA ASP A 244 8.19 -1.48 9.18
C ASP A 244 6.82 -0.80 9.17
N PHE A 245 6.08 -0.88 8.06
CA PHE A 245 4.69 -0.42 8.01
C PHE A 245 3.80 -1.16 9.02
N PHE A 246 3.87 -2.50 9.04
CA PHE A 246 3.01 -3.32 9.89
C PHE A 246 3.35 -3.23 11.39
N ASN A 247 4.59 -2.85 11.73
CA ASN A 247 5.01 -2.61 13.10
C ASN A 247 4.70 -1.21 13.60
N ASN A 248 4.47 -0.24 12.70
CA ASN A 248 4.24 1.17 13.03
C ASN A 248 3.00 1.72 12.29
N PRO A 249 1.81 1.10 12.44
CA PRO A 249 0.59 1.61 11.79
C PRO A 249 0.19 3.02 12.25
N ASP A 250 0.76 3.49 13.36
CA ASP A 250 0.58 4.81 13.94
C ASP A 250 1.50 5.88 13.33
N ARG A 251 2.46 5.49 12.46
CA ARG A 251 3.25 6.42 11.65
C ARG A 251 2.38 6.97 10.50
N PRO A 252 2.30 8.30 10.31
CA PRO A 252 1.62 8.88 9.16
C PRO A 252 2.17 8.39 7.84
N LEU A 253 1.28 8.10 6.89
CA LEU A 253 1.65 7.60 5.56
C LEU A 253 2.71 8.48 4.86
N HIS A 254 2.57 9.81 4.95
CA HIS A 254 3.49 10.78 4.32
C HIS A 254 4.78 11.05 5.11
N GLU A 255 4.92 10.49 6.31
CA GLU A 255 6.17 10.55 7.10
C GLU A 255 7.07 9.32 6.89
N THR A 256 6.66 8.38 6.04
CA THR A 256 7.45 7.22 5.62
C THR A 256 8.56 7.63 4.65
N ASP A 257 9.52 6.74 4.38
CA ASP A 257 10.42 6.93 3.24
C ASP A 257 9.73 6.62 1.90
N GLY A 258 8.61 5.89 1.96
CA GLY A 258 7.73 5.58 0.85
C GLY A 258 7.73 4.08 0.51
N TYR A 259 8.82 3.38 0.79
CA TYR A 259 8.99 1.97 0.44
C TYR A 259 7.99 1.09 1.16
N GLU A 260 7.86 1.27 2.47
CA GLU A 260 6.92 0.50 3.30
C GLU A 260 5.46 0.91 3.04
N ALA A 261 5.25 2.13 2.55
CA ALA A 261 3.94 2.67 2.22
C ALA A 261 3.38 2.18 0.87
N ALA A 262 4.19 1.57 0.00
CA ALA A 262 3.77 1.11 -1.33
C ALA A 262 2.53 0.20 -1.29
N ILE A 263 2.36 -0.59 -0.23
CA ILE A 263 1.19 -1.44 0.00
C ILE A 263 -0.15 -0.67 -0.04
N TRP A 264 -0.16 0.63 0.26
CA TRP A 264 -1.32 1.49 0.06
C TRP A 264 -1.72 1.60 -1.42
N LEU A 265 -0.76 1.76 -2.33
CA LEU A 265 -1.02 1.78 -3.77
C LEU A 265 -1.44 0.40 -4.31
N HIS A 266 -0.84 -0.70 -3.82
CA HIS A 266 -1.30 -2.05 -4.15
C HIS A 266 -2.77 -2.26 -3.77
N TYR A 267 -3.14 -1.83 -2.56
CA TYR A 267 -4.53 -1.83 -2.12
C TYR A 267 -5.41 -0.99 -3.04
N LEU A 268 -5.06 0.28 -3.29
CA LEU A 268 -5.88 1.19 -4.08
C LEU A 268 -6.10 0.70 -5.51
N VAL A 269 -5.05 0.27 -6.19
CA VAL A 269 -5.12 -0.23 -7.57
C VAL A 269 -5.98 -1.49 -7.64
N LYS A 270 -5.81 -2.42 -6.71
CA LYS A 270 -6.63 -3.65 -6.64
C LYS A 270 -8.09 -3.34 -6.31
N ARG A 271 -8.32 -2.42 -5.37
CA ARG A 271 -9.66 -2.02 -4.92
C ARG A 271 -10.44 -1.25 -5.99
N ALA A 272 -9.75 -0.39 -6.74
CA ALA A 272 -10.29 0.37 -7.87
C ALA A 272 -10.38 -0.47 -9.15
N ARG A 273 -9.61 -1.57 -9.25
CA ARG A 273 -9.38 -2.35 -10.46
C ARG A 273 -8.85 -1.49 -11.62
N ALA A 274 -7.96 -0.55 -11.31
CA ALA A 274 -7.48 0.44 -12.26
C ALA A 274 -6.05 0.90 -11.93
N SER A 275 -5.05 0.34 -12.62
CA SER A 275 -3.65 0.77 -12.46
C SER A 275 -3.42 2.23 -12.91
N ARG A 276 -4.28 2.74 -13.80
CA ARG A 276 -4.33 4.13 -14.23
C ARG A 276 -4.51 5.13 -13.07
N LEU A 277 -5.01 4.67 -11.92
CA LEU A 277 -5.16 5.48 -10.70
C LEU A 277 -3.86 6.19 -10.30
N VAL A 278 -2.71 5.52 -10.45
CA VAL A 278 -1.41 6.11 -10.08
C VAL A 278 -1.06 7.30 -10.98
N LEU A 279 -1.38 7.24 -12.27
CA LEU A 279 -1.25 8.40 -13.16
C LEU A 279 -2.19 9.54 -12.79
N ASP A 280 -3.44 9.24 -12.47
CA ASP A 280 -4.41 10.29 -12.12
C ASP A 280 -4.01 11.00 -10.82
N LEU A 281 -3.41 10.28 -9.86
CA LEU A 281 -2.73 10.87 -8.71
C LEU A 281 -1.61 11.81 -9.14
N TRP A 282 -0.67 11.36 -9.99
CA TRP A 282 0.43 12.20 -10.47
C TRP A 282 -0.01 13.43 -11.26
N LYS A 283 -1.09 13.33 -12.04
CA LYS A 283 -1.72 14.48 -12.71
C LYS A 283 -2.21 15.51 -11.71
N ASN A 284 -2.78 15.07 -10.59
CA ASN A 284 -3.24 15.97 -9.53
C ASN A 284 -2.11 16.48 -8.63
N VAL A 285 -1.01 15.71 -8.49
CA VAL A 285 0.24 16.15 -7.84
C VAL A 285 0.84 17.37 -8.54
N LYS A 286 0.44 17.71 -9.77
CA LYS A 286 0.82 19.00 -10.37
C LYS A 286 0.19 20.19 -9.65
N LEU A 287 -0.95 20.02 -9.00
CA LEU A 287 -1.79 21.08 -8.43
C LEU A 287 -1.69 21.18 -6.91
N GLU A 288 -1.63 20.05 -6.20
CA GLU A 288 -1.55 20.00 -4.73
C GLU A 288 -0.62 18.88 -4.24
N SER A 289 -0.33 18.83 -2.95
CA SER A 289 0.56 17.82 -2.37
C SER A 289 0.07 16.38 -2.63
N ALA A 290 0.99 15.42 -2.64
CA ALA A 290 0.65 14.02 -2.89
C ALA A 290 -0.35 13.47 -1.89
N ILE A 291 -0.19 13.80 -0.60
CA ILE A 291 -1.10 13.33 0.43
C ILE A 291 -2.54 13.80 0.22
N ARG A 292 -2.72 15.04 -0.27
CA ARG A 292 -4.06 15.58 -0.58
C ARG A 292 -4.62 15.02 -1.88
N SER A 293 -3.74 14.73 -2.84
CA SER A 293 -4.13 14.17 -4.14
C SER A 293 -4.87 12.84 -4.01
N PHE A 294 -4.56 12.03 -3.00
CA PHE A 294 -5.36 10.84 -2.70
C PHE A 294 -6.84 11.15 -2.54
N LYS A 295 -7.20 12.13 -1.70
CA LYS A 295 -8.61 12.45 -1.50
C LYS A 295 -9.25 13.01 -2.75
N THR A 296 -8.60 13.99 -3.38
CA THR A 296 -9.15 14.65 -4.56
C THR A 296 -9.41 13.64 -5.69
N VAL A 297 -8.46 12.75 -5.97
CA VAL A 297 -8.59 11.77 -7.05
C VAL A 297 -9.56 10.65 -6.68
N LEU A 298 -9.44 10.06 -5.49
CA LEU A 298 -10.29 8.92 -5.11
C LEU A 298 -11.77 9.30 -5.06
N GLU A 299 -12.11 10.51 -4.61
CA GLU A 299 -13.48 10.98 -4.55
C GLU A 299 -14.03 11.45 -5.91
N SER A 300 -13.16 11.71 -6.87
CA SER A 300 -13.54 12.12 -8.22
C SER A 300 -13.96 10.93 -9.09
N SER A 301 -14.71 11.21 -10.17
CA SER A 301 -14.98 10.23 -11.23
C SER A 301 -13.66 9.83 -11.92
N PRO A 302 -13.44 8.55 -12.27
CA PRO A 302 -14.40 7.43 -12.22
C PRO A 302 -14.41 6.64 -10.92
N TYR A 303 -13.60 7.01 -9.93
CA TYR A 303 -13.36 6.18 -8.75
C TYR A 303 -14.51 6.22 -7.74
N GLY A 304 -14.99 7.42 -7.38
CA GLY A 304 -16.10 7.58 -6.44
C GLY A 304 -15.88 6.88 -5.09
N MET A 305 -14.63 6.80 -4.65
CA MET A 305 -14.20 6.16 -3.40
C MET A 305 -13.92 7.24 -2.34
N PRO A 306 -14.75 7.39 -1.30
CA PRO A 306 -14.46 8.30 -0.20
C PRO A 306 -13.12 7.94 0.46
N PHE A 307 -12.19 8.90 0.54
CA PHE A 307 -10.85 8.66 1.10
C PHE A 307 -10.90 8.08 2.51
N THR A 308 -11.81 8.59 3.35
CA THR A 308 -11.96 8.14 4.73
C THR A 308 -12.34 6.66 4.82
N GLN A 309 -13.24 6.20 3.94
CA GLN A 309 -13.65 4.81 3.86
C GLN A 309 -12.54 3.94 3.28
N ALA A 310 -11.92 4.37 2.18
CA ALA A 310 -10.85 3.62 1.52
C ALA A 310 -9.65 3.41 2.47
N PHE A 311 -9.26 4.44 3.21
CA PHE A 311 -8.13 4.36 4.14
C PHE A 311 -8.44 3.49 5.37
N SER A 312 -9.67 3.52 5.88
CA SER A 312 -10.11 2.60 6.95
C SER A 312 -10.22 1.14 6.46
N GLU A 313 -10.72 0.94 5.24
CA GLU A 313 -10.80 -0.39 4.61
C GLU A 313 -9.39 -0.96 4.36
N PHE A 314 -8.43 -0.14 3.95
CA PHE A 314 -7.04 -0.58 3.81
C PHE A 314 -6.45 -1.17 5.09
N PHE A 315 -6.64 -0.53 6.25
CA PHE A 315 -6.21 -1.11 7.53
C PHE A 315 -6.93 -2.41 7.89
N THR A 316 -8.13 -2.62 7.34
CA THR A 316 -8.80 -3.92 7.43
C THR A 316 -8.10 -4.97 6.58
N TRP A 317 -7.66 -4.63 5.36
CA TRP A 317 -6.85 -5.53 4.53
C TRP A 317 -5.53 -5.89 5.23
N CYS A 318 -4.86 -4.92 5.85
CA CYS A 318 -3.64 -5.14 6.64
C CYS A 318 -3.87 -6.00 7.89
N TYR A 319 -5.10 -6.07 8.41
CA TYR A 319 -5.41 -7.00 9.49
C TYR A 319 -5.43 -8.46 8.99
N PHE A 320 -5.92 -8.71 7.77
CA PHE A 320 -6.08 -10.04 7.18
C PHE A 320 -4.82 -10.54 6.47
N THR A 321 -3.70 -10.52 7.19
CA THR A 321 -2.39 -10.99 6.75
C THR A 321 -1.78 -12.01 7.72
N GLY A 322 -0.68 -12.64 7.31
CA GLY A 322 0.00 -13.71 8.03
C GLY A 322 -0.97 -14.84 8.37
N SER A 323 -1.01 -15.24 9.65
CA SER A 323 -1.91 -16.31 10.11
C SER A 323 -3.40 -15.98 10.05
N ARG A 324 -3.79 -14.74 9.68
CA ARG A 324 -5.17 -14.27 9.54
C ARG A 324 -5.58 -14.10 8.08
N VAL A 325 -4.75 -14.56 7.14
CA VAL A 325 -4.97 -14.40 5.71
C VAL A 325 -6.36 -14.87 5.27
N ASP A 326 -7.00 -14.06 4.44
CA ASP A 326 -8.16 -14.43 3.65
C ASP A 326 -7.96 -13.88 2.23
N SER A 327 -7.16 -14.61 1.46
CA SER A 327 -6.76 -14.27 0.09
C SER A 327 -7.93 -14.21 -0.90
N SER A 328 -9.10 -14.75 -0.52
CA SER A 328 -10.31 -14.65 -1.34
C SER A 328 -10.97 -13.26 -1.28
N ARG A 329 -10.67 -12.47 -0.24
CA ARG A 329 -11.28 -11.15 -0.01
C ARG A 329 -10.28 -10.00 0.08
N TYR A 330 -9.03 -10.26 0.46
CA TYR A 330 -8.01 -9.23 0.72
C TYR A 330 -6.77 -9.42 -0.16
N PHE A 331 -5.58 -9.12 0.36
CA PHE A 331 -4.32 -9.36 -0.35
C PHE A 331 -4.18 -10.84 -0.69
N GLU A 332 -3.90 -11.13 -1.96
CA GLU A 332 -3.79 -12.50 -2.46
C GLU A 332 -2.60 -13.21 -1.82
N GLU A 333 -1.51 -12.47 -1.71
CA GLU A 333 -0.24 -12.87 -1.10
C GLU A 333 -0.20 -12.54 0.40
N GLY A 334 -1.36 -12.29 1.01
CA GLY A 334 -1.46 -11.86 2.41
C GLY A 334 -0.85 -12.86 3.41
N ASP A 335 -0.61 -14.11 3.02
CA ASP A 335 0.11 -15.11 3.82
C ASP A 335 1.61 -14.82 3.93
N LYS A 336 2.19 -14.07 2.98
CA LYS A 336 3.58 -13.60 2.99
C LYS A 336 3.77 -12.31 3.77
N TYR A 337 2.69 -11.54 3.95
CA TYR A 337 2.78 -10.24 4.60
C TYR A 337 2.82 -10.36 6.13
N PRO A 338 3.52 -9.46 6.84
CA PRO A 338 3.56 -9.43 8.31
C PRO A 338 2.17 -9.21 8.92
N GLN A 339 2.02 -9.52 10.20
CA GLN A 339 0.79 -9.22 10.94
C GLN A 339 0.83 -7.82 11.54
N ILE A 340 -0.26 -7.06 11.38
CA ILE A 340 -0.37 -5.70 11.95
C ILE A 340 -0.20 -5.73 13.47
N LYS A 341 0.67 -4.86 14.01
CA LYS A 341 0.96 -4.76 15.43
C LYS A 341 -0.20 -4.11 16.18
N PHE A 342 -0.54 -4.69 17.33
CA PHE A 342 -1.50 -4.09 18.24
C PHE A 342 -0.77 -3.16 19.22
N LYS A 343 -1.28 -1.95 19.37
CA LYS A 343 -0.79 -0.97 20.34
C LYS A 343 -1.02 -1.45 21.77
N LYS A 344 -2.21 -2.02 22.04
CA LYS A 344 -2.57 -2.47 23.38
C LYS A 344 -3.63 -3.58 23.37
N THR A 345 -3.59 -4.43 24.39
CA THR A 345 -4.71 -5.32 24.76
C THR A 345 -5.45 -4.75 25.97
N VAL A 346 -6.79 -4.73 25.92
CA VAL A 346 -7.66 -4.13 26.95
C VAL A 346 -8.75 -5.12 27.31
N THR A 347 -8.92 -5.43 28.59
CA THR A 347 -10.03 -6.27 29.07
C THR A 347 -11.23 -5.42 29.47
N ALA A 348 -12.27 -5.44 28.64
CA ALA A 348 -13.56 -4.78 28.86
C ALA A 348 -14.51 -5.69 29.66
N SER A 349 -14.25 -5.85 30.95
CA SER A 349 -15.15 -6.56 31.88
C SER A 349 -16.25 -5.66 32.48
N ARG A 350 -16.12 -4.36 32.26
CA ARG A 350 -17.03 -3.26 32.60
C ARG A 350 -16.90 -2.19 31.50
N ASP A 351 -17.74 -1.17 31.52
CA ASP A 351 -17.56 0.00 30.66
C ASP A 351 -16.13 0.53 30.78
N THR A 352 -15.44 0.62 29.66
CA THR A 352 -14.00 0.89 29.61
C THR A 352 -13.72 2.00 28.62
N THR A 353 -12.97 3.01 29.03
CA THR A 353 -12.51 4.09 28.16
C THR A 353 -11.02 3.94 27.89
N ILE A 354 -10.64 3.99 26.61
CA ILE A 354 -9.27 4.04 26.15
C ILE A 354 -9.00 5.47 25.69
N SER A 355 -8.17 6.20 26.43
CA SER A 355 -7.69 7.54 26.04
C SER A 355 -6.33 7.42 25.37
N ASP A 356 -6.21 7.96 24.16
CA ASP A 356 -4.98 7.89 23.35
C ASP A 356 -4.94 9.09 22.38
N GLY A 357 -3.91 9.15 21.55
CA GLY A 357 -3.81 10.09 20.44
C GLY A 357 -3.17 9.46 19.21
N LEU A 358 -3.38 10.12 18.07
CA LEU A 358 -2.95 9.62 16.77
C LEU A 358 -2.77 10.78 15.79
N SER A 359 -1.68 10.73 15.04
CA SER A 359 -1.43 11.65 13.93
C SER A 359 -2.37 11.40 12.75
N SER A 360 -2.54 12.41 11.90
CA SER A 360 -3.25 12.32 10.62
C SER A 360 -2.71 11.19 9.75
N VAL A 361 -3.61 10.50 9.03
CA VAL A 361 -3.30 9.44 8.06
C VAL A 361 -2.54 8.26 8.68
N ALA A 362 -3.01 7.82 9.85
CA ALA A 362 -2.45 6.70 10.61
C ALA A 362 -3.56 5.90 11.33
N ALA A 363 -3.19 4.77 11.95
CA ALA A 363 -4.09 3.90 12.69
C ALA A 363 -3.50 3.35 14.00
N ASN A 364 -4.33 3.26 15.04
CA ASN A 364 -4.04 2.48 16.24
C ASN A 364 -4.90 1.22 16.25
N PHE A 365 -4.28 0.07 16.54
CA PHE A 365 -4.99 -1.19 16.72
C PHE A 365 -5.04 -1.62 18.18
N TYR A 366 -6.24 -1.95 18.66
CA TYR A 366 -6.49 -2.47 19.99
C TYR A 366 -7.04 -3.87 19.93
N ARG A 367 -6.59 -4.71 20.85
CA ARG A 367 -7.21 -6.00 21.14
C ARG A 367 -8.10 -5.85 22.37
N VAL A 368 -9.41 -5.76 22.19
CA VAL A 368 -10.39 -5.63 23.26
C VAL A 368 -10.89 -7.01 23.67
N ILE A 369 -10.44 -7.50 24.82
CA ILE A 369 -10.96 -8.71 25.43
C ILE A 369 -12.31 -8.41 26.07
N ARG A 370 -13.38 -9.11 25.68
CA ARG A 370 -14.74 -8.82 26.16
C ARG A 370 -15.28 -9.94 27.03
N ASN A 371 -16.18 -9.61 27.95
CA ASN A 371 -17.10 -10.59 28.51
C ASN A 371 -18.13 -11.00 27.42
N PRO A 372 -18.90 -12.11 27.59
CA PRO A 372 -19.87 -12.60 26.59
C PRO A 372 -21.03 -11.66 26.23
N GLN A 373 -20.97 -10.40 26.65
CA GLN A 373 -21.94 -9.36 26.34
C GLN A 373 -21.55 -8.62 25.06
N SER A 374 -22.54 -8.12 24.34
CA SER A 374 -22.31 -7.22 23.21
C SER A 374 -21.60 -5.95 23.70
N ILE A 375 -20.71 -5.40 22.88
CA ILE A 375 -20.04 -4.14 23.17
C ILE A 375 -20.51 -3.09 22.17
N GLN A 376 -20.88 -1.92 22.67
CA GLN A 376 -20.98 -0.71 21.88
C GLN A 376 -19.69 0.07 21.98
N MET A 377 -19.17 0.51 20.84
CA MET A 377 -17.98 1.32 20.79
C MET A 377 -18.31 2.71 20.28
N PHE A 378 -17.92 3.72 21.07
CA PHE A 378 -18.09 5.13 20.75
C PHE A 378 -16.70 5.77 20.69
N LEU A 379 -16.44 6.49 19.61
CA LEU A 379 -15.20 7.26 19.48
C LEU A 379 -15.49 8.74 19.70
N GLN A 380 -14.97 9.30 20.79
CA GLN A 380 -15.05 10.72 21.05
C GLN A 380 -13.76 11.41 20.57
N THR A 381 -13.89 12.33 19.63
CA THR A 381 -12.77 13.08 19.04
C THR A 381 -13.16 14.54 18.78
N GLY A 382 -12.14 15.37 18.54
CA GLY A 382 -12.34 16.57 17.73
C GLY A 382 -12.56 16.18 16.26
N GLU A 383 -13.43 16.89 15.56
CA GLU A 383 -13.77 16.65 14.13
C GLU A 383 -14.17 15.19 13.79
N PRO A 384 -15.30 14.66 14.31
CA PRO A 384 -15.69 13.24 14.15
C PRO A 384 -15.80 12.73 12.71
N SER A 385 -15.96 13.62 11.73
CA SER A 385 -16.02 13.29 10.30
C SER A 385 -14.67 12.84 9.72
N ARG A 386 -13.56 13.06 10.44
CA ARG A 386 -12.19 12.70 10.02
C ARG A 386 -11.65 11.47 10.73
N TRP A 387 -12.52 10.70 11.36
CA TRP A 387 -12.16 9.50 12.09
C TRP A 387 -13.04 8.35 11.68
N MET A 388 -12.42 7.18 11.59
CA MET A 388 -13.10 5.92 11.36
C MET A 388 -12.70 4.95 12.45
N VAL A 389 -13.67 4.21 12.97
CA VAL A 389 -13.40 3.03 13.79
C VAL A 389 -13.88 1.81 13.06
N THR A 390 -13.06 0.76 13.02
CA THR A 390 -13.44 -0.55 12.50
C THR A 390 -13.33 -1.58 13.60
N ALA A 391 -14.43 -2.27 13.89
CA ALA A 391 -14.44 -3.45 14.74
C ALA A 391 -14.26 -4.71 13.90
N ILE A 392 -13.50 -5.69 14.41
CA ILE A 392 -13.26 -6.99 13.78
C ILE A 392 -13.41 -8.08 14.84
N SER A 393 -14.44 -8.92 14.75
CA SER A 393 -14.65 -10.06 15.64
C SER A 393 -14.54 -11.36 14.86
N LYS A 394 -13.85 -12.36 15.41
CA LYS A 394 -13.65 -13.67 14.77
C LYS A 394 -14.79 -14.61 15.16
N ASN A 395 -15.56 -15.09 14.17
CA ASN A 395 -16.41 -16.27 14.33
C ASN A 395 -15.71 -17.50 13.73
N ASN A 396 -15.85 -18.65 14.39
CA ASN A 396 -15.36 -19.97 13.94
C ASN A 396 -16.16 -20.52 12.74
N SER A 397 -16.08 -19.81 11.61
CA SER A 397 -16.19 -20.29 10.22
C SER A 397 -16.07 -19.11 9.21
N ARG A 398 -15.02 -18.29 9.36
CA ARG A 398 -14.64 -17.20 8.41
C ARG A 398 -15.58 -15.99 8.31
N GLN A 399 -16.35 -15.66 9.34
CA GLN A 399 -17.06 -14.37 9.36
C GLN A 399 -16.43 -13.38 10.32
N TYR A 400 -15.88 -12.32 9.74
CA TYR A 400 -15.39 -11.15 10.43
C TYR A 400 -16.43 -10.04 10.28
N THR A 401 -17.07 -9.64 11.38
CA THR A 401 -17.99 -8.50 11.35
C THR A 401 -17.15 -7.23 11.28
N LEU A 402 -17.17 -6.57 10.12
CA LEU A 402 -16.57 -5.25 9.90
C LEU A 402 -17.68 -4.21 10.03
N GLN A 403 -17.54 -3.29 10.97
CA GLN A 403 -18.44 -2.14 11.08
C GLN A 403 -17.61 -0.88 11.19
N SER A 404 -17.86 0.05 10.27
CA SER A 404 -17.22 1.34 10.19
C SER A 404 -18.19 2.43 10.66
N GLY A 405 -17.80 3.23 11.65
CA GLY A 405 -18.58 4.38 12.12
C GLY A 405 -17.76 5.67 12.06
N GLY A 406 -18.34 6.73 11.51
CA GLY A 406 -17.85 8.09 11.74
C GLY A 406 -18.18 8.48 13.18
N GLY A 407 -17.30 9.21 13.87
CA GLY A 407 -17.20 9.25 15.34
C GLY A 407 -18.47 9.54 16.17
N LEU A 408 -19.60 9.90 15.57
CA LEU A 408 -20.88 10.08 16.27
C LEU A 408 -21.77 8.82 16.31
N THR A 409 -21.56 7.85 15.42
CA THR A 409 -22.40 6.64 15.35
C THR A 409 -21.76 5.48 16.11
N PRO A 410 -22.44 4.89 17.11
CA PRO A 410 -21.91 3.72 17.79
C PRO A 410 -21.72 2.55 16.85
N ILE A 411 -20.60 1.86 17.02
CA ILE A 411 -20.37 0.56 16.40
C ILE A 411 -20.86 -0.50 17.38
N VAL A 412 -21.81 -1.32 16.95
CA VAL A 412 -22.42 -2.35 17.77
C VAL A 412 -21.79 -3.70 17.43
N VAL A 413 -20.83 -4.10 18.24
CA VAL A 413 -20.25 -5.43 18.15
C VAL A 413 -21.14 -6.38 18.93
N VAL A 414 -22.07 -6.99 18.19
CA VAL A 414 -22.92 -8.06 18.71
C VAL A 414 -22.03 -9.16 19.30
N ALA A 415 -22.50 -9.87 20.32
CA ALA A 415 -21.85 -11.06 20.87
C ALA A 415 -22.39 -12.36 20.25
N PRO A 416 -22.06 -12.71 18.98
CA PRO A 416 -22.49 -13.98 18.39
C PRO A 416 -21.59 -15.16 18.76
N SER A 417 -20.49 -14.95 19.50
CA SER A 417 -19.50 -15.97 19.83
C SER A 417 -19.02 -15.82 21.27
N ARG A 418 -18.77 -16.97 21.91
CA ARG A 418 -18.01 -17.09 23.17
C ARG A 418 -16.55 -16.60 23.05
N GLU A 419 -16.17 -15.91 21.96
CA GLU A 419 -14.78 -15.45 21.80
C GLU A 419 -14.53 -14.16 22.57
N ASP A 420 -13.52 -14.29 23.43
CA ASP A 420 -13.03 -13.34 24.41
C ASP A 420 -12.31 -12.14 23.78
N THR A 421 -12.39 -11.89 22.46
CA THR A 421 -11.58 -10.82 21.83
C THR A 421 -12.23 -10.20 20.58
N VAL A 422 -12.23 -8.88 20.54
CA VAL A 422 -12.56 -8.01 19.41
C VAL A 422 -11.31 -7.20 19.07
N VAL A 423 -10.97 -7.07 17.80
CA VAL A 423 -9.93 -6.13 17.37
C VAL A 423 -10.58 -4.84 16.91
N VAL A 424 -10.01 -3.72 17.31
CA VAL A 424 -10.54 -2.39 17.00
C VAL A 424 -9.43 -1.58 16.36
N ALA A 425 -9.63 -1.14 15.12
CA ALA A 425 -8.78 -0.18 14.46
C ALA A 425 -9.40 1.21 14.59
N VAL A 426 -8.69 2.16 15.21
CA VAL A 426 -9.04 3.58 15.23
C VAL A 426 -8.15 4.26 14.20
N VAL A 427 -8.74 4.88 13.20
CA VAL A 427 -8.05 5.46 12.04
C VAL A 427 -8.33 6.96 11.98
N ASN A 428 -7.27 7.76 12.00
CA ASN A 428 -7.35 9.20 11.79
C ASN A 428 -7.15 9.47 10.30
N THR A 429 -8.21 9.89 9.61
CA THR A 429 -8.22 10.14 8.17
C THR A 429 -8.10 11.64 7.86
N SER A 430 -7.70 12.45 8.84
CA SER A 430 -7.42 13.87 8.63
C SER A 430 -6.30 14.02 7.61
N LEU A 431 -6.40 15.01 6.73
CA LEU A 431 -5.33 15.36 5.79
C LEU A 431 -4.65 16.65 6.23
N PRO A 432 -3.31 16.68 6.29
CA PRO A 432 -2.58 17.91 6.53
C PRO A 432 -2.70 18.88 5.35
N ALA A 433 -2.31 20.14 5.57
CA ALA A 433 -2.32 21.15 4.51
C ALA A 433 -1.26 20.86 3.43
N SER A 434 -0.18 20.20 3.81
CA SER A 434 0.95 19.84 2.95
C SER A 434 1.53 18.50 3.41
N SER A 435 2.32 17.82 2.57
CA SER A 435 2.92 16.52 2.94
C SER A 435 4.03 16.66 3.99
N GLY A 436 4.54 17.86 4.24
CA GLY A 436 5.55 18.14 5.28
C GLY A 436 4.98 18.40 6.67
N GLN A 437 3.68 18.20 6.88
CA GLN A 437 3.01 18.49 8.15
C GLN A 437 2.21 17.30 8.65
N SER A 438 2.12 17.15 9.96
CA SER A 438 1.22 16.19 10.61
C SER A 438 0.39 16.85 11.67
N VAL A 439 -0.86 16.42 11.76
CA VAL A 439 -1.81 16.90 12.77
C VAL A 439 -2.03 15.80 13.78
N PHE A 440 -1.51 15.98 15.00
CA PHE A 440 -1.79 15.08 16.11
C PHE A 440 -3.12 15.42 16.77
N SER A 441 -3.90 14.40 17.13
CA SER A 441 -5.20 14.59 17.78
C SER A 441 -5.49 13.51 18.80
N ASN A 442 -6.03 13.93 19.95
CA ASN A 442 -6.44 13.04 21.02
C ASN A 442 -7.84 12.47 20.74
N TYR A 443 -8.10 11.26 21.23
CA TYR A 443 -9.42 10.65 21.23
C TYR A 443 -9.68 9.82 22.48
N GLN A 444 -10.96 9.51 22.70
CA GLN A 444 -11.39 8.52 23.66
C GLN A 444 -12.24 7.46 22.96
N LEU A 445 -11.80 6.20 23.00
CA LEU A 445 -12.58 5.06 22.55
C LEU A 445 -13.27 4.46 23.77
N GLN A 446 -14.58 4.63 23.87
CA GLN A 446 -15.40 4.05 24.92
C GLN A 446 -15.96 2.71 24.44
N ALA A 447 -15.64 1.64 25.15
CA ALA A 447 -16.24 0.33 25.00
C ALA A 447 -17.26 0.15 26.14
N THR A 448 -18.52 0.41 25.83
CA THR A 448 -19.66 0.22 26.75
C THR A 448 -20.19 -1.20 26.58
N LEU A 449 -20.40 -1.91 27.69
CA LEU A 449 -21.10 -3.18 27.65
C LEU A 449 -22.57 -2.86 27.37
N ALA A 450 -23.03 -3.22 26.18
CA ALA A 450 -24.43 -3.06 25.84
C ALA A 450 -25.23 -4.02 26.73
N SER A 451 -26.15 -3.50 27.54
CA SER A 451 -27.07 -4.28 28.35
C SER A 451 -28.00 -5.08 27.44
N LYS A 452 -27.55 -6.26 26.99
CA LYS A 452 -28.26 -7.15 26.07
C LYS A 452 -28.83 -6.41 24.84
N LEU A 453 -28.04 -6.24 23.79
CA LEU A 453 -28.67 -6.18 22.47
C LEU A 453 -29.28 -7.56 22.24
N GLU A 454 -30.58 -7.71 22.49
CA GLU A 454 -31.30 -8.95 22.22
C GLU A 454 -31.27 -9.18 20.71
N ILE A 455 -30.45 -10.13 20.28
CA ILE A 455 -30.51 -10.62 18.91
C ILE A 455 -31.91 -11.24 18.78
N ALA A 456 -32.84 -10.60 18.07
CA ALA A 456 -34.12 -11.23 17.81
C ALA A 456 -33.90 -12.49 16.97
N ASN A 457 -34.66 -13.55 17.25
CA ASN A 457 -34.69 -14.71 16.37
C ASN A 457 -35.15 -14.26 14.99
N LEU A 458 -34.44 -14.69 13.93
CA LEU A 458 -34.75 -14.33 12.55
C LEU A 458 -34.20 -15.38 11.59
N LEU A 459 -34.99 -15.84 10.63
CA LEU A 459 -34.54 -16.54 9.43
C LEU A 459 -34.42 -15.52 8.30
N GLU A 460 -33.20 -15.25 7.86
CA GLU A 460 -32.94 -14.28 6.79
C GLU A 460 -33.28 -14.85 5.40
N LYS A 461 -33.26 -13.97 4.39
CA LYS A 461 -33.55 -14.37 3.00
C LYS A 461 -32.50 -15.38 2.49
N PRO A 462 -32.92 -16.48 1.85
CA PRO A 462 -32.01 -17.48 1.31
C PRO A 462 -31.15 -16.89 0.19
N ARG A 463 -29.90 -17.33 0.07
CA ARG A 463 -28.95 -16.83 -0.94
C ARG A 463 -28.04 -17.95 -1.49
N PRO A 464 -27.84 -18.03 -2.82
CA PRO A 464 -28.45 -17.20 -3.85
C PRO A 464 -29.92 -17.57 -4.14
N ASN A 465 -30.80 -16.58 -4.29
CA ASN A 465 -32.20 -16.78 -4.66
C ASN A 465 -32.56 -15.85 -5.84
N PRO A 466 -32.90 -16.38 -7.05
CA PRO A 466 -33.14 -17.79 -7.37
C PRO A 466 -31.89 -18.69 -7.32
N PHE A 467 -32.06 -19.92 -6.83
CA PHE A 467 -31.02 -20.94 -6.82
C PHE A 467 -30.95 -21.67 -8.16
N ARG A 468 -29.79 -21.63 -8.83
CA ARG A 468 -29.60 -22.14 -10.20
C ARG A 468 -29.21 -23.63 -10.30
N GLY A 469 -29.49 -24.42 -9.26
CA GLY A 469 -29.16 -25.85 -9.24
C GLY A 469 -27.64 -26.18 -9.23
N LYS A 470 -26.76 -25.21 -9.07
CA LYS A 470 -25.30 -25.41 -8.94
C LYS A 470 -24.79 -24.73 -7.68
N GLY A 471 -23.89 -25.40 -6.96
CA GLY A 471 -23.34 -24.92 -5.70
C GLY A 471 -24.27 -25.17 -4.51
N LEU A 472 -24.19 -24.30 -3.51
CA LEU A 472 -24.96 -24.37 -2.27
C LEU A 472 -25.89 -23.16 -2.14
N LEU A 473 -27.12 -23.42 -1.71
CA LEU A 473 -28.08 -22.44 -1.24
C LEU A 473 -27.97 -22.32 0.29
N PHE A 474 -27.74 -21.11 0.79
CA PHE A 474 -27.60 -20.84 2.22
C PHE A 474 -28.86 -20.19 2.79
N PHE A 475 -29.16 -20.54 4.04
CA PHE A 475 -30.28 -20.01 4.82
C PHE A 475 -29.74 -19.37 6.10
N PRO A 476 -29.31 -18.08 6.07
CA PRO A 476 -28.79 -17.43 7.25
C PRO A 476 -29.87 -17.26 8.32
N PHE A 477 -29.55 -17.44 9.59
CA PHE A 477 -30.50 -17.24 10.69
C PHE A 477 -29.83 -16.67 11.94
N ARG A 478 -30.64 -16.20 12.89
CA ARG A 478 -30.22 -15.60 14.15
C ARG A 478 -30.98 -16.24 15.30
N LEU A 479 -30.28 -16.46 16.41
CA LEU A 479 -30.85 -16.98 17.65
C LEU A 479 -30.62 -15.99 18.79
N SER A 480 -31.65 -15.73 19.58
CA SER A 480 -31.64 -14.87 20.76
C SER A 480 -31.04 -15.55 21.99
N GLN A 481 -31.15 -16.88 22.04
CA GLN A 481 -30.71 -17.70 23.16
C GLN A 481 -30.29 -19.09 22.69
N ARG A 482 -29.66 -19.83 23.59
CA ARG A 482 -29.32 -21.23 23.33
C ARG A 482 -30.59 -22.06 23.20
N THR A 483 -30.71 -22.80 22.11
CA THR A 483 -31.87 -23.65 21.83
C THR A 483 -31.52 -24.76 20.83
N SER A 484 -32.32 -25.81 20.80
CA SER A 484 -32.25 -26.85 19.77
C SER A 484 -32.79 -26.31 18.45
N VAL A 485 -32.05 -26.51 17.37
CA VAL A 485 -32.40 -26.02 16.04
C VAL A 485 -32.55 -27.17 15.05
N ASP A 486 -33.71 -27.20 14.42
CA ASP A 486 -34.05 -28.07 13.31
C ASP A 486 -34.52 -27.23 12.11
N ALA A 487 -34.32 -27.75 10.90
CA ALA A 487 -34.83 -27.13 9.70
C ALA A 487 -35.33 -28.17 8.69
N ALA A 488 -36.22 -27.74 7.79
CA ALA A 488 -36.74 -28.58 6.73
C ALA A 488 -36.89 -27.78 5.41
N ILE A 489 -36.54 -28.41 4.29
CA ILE A 489 -36.95 -27.93 2.97
C ILE A 489 -38.29 -28.56 2.62
N LEU A 490 -39.24 -27.73 2.21
CA LEU A 490 -40.62 -28.07 1.91
C LEU A 490 -40.96 -27.64 0.47
N ARG A 491 -41.86 -28.39 -0.16
CA ARG A 491 -42.57 -27.97 -1.38
C ARG A 491 -43.76 -27.09 -1.05
N GLU A 492 -44.37 -26.50 -2.07
CA GLU A 492 -45.61 -25.72 -1.96
C GLU A 492 -46.82 -26.50 -1.43
N ASP A 493 -46.83 -27.83 -1.59
CA ASP A 493 -47.83 -28.74 -1.02
C ASP A 493 -47.55 -29.12 0.45
N GLY A 494 -46.50 -28.57 1.06
CA GLY A 494 -46.06 -28.88 2.43
C GLY A 494 -45.25 -30.17 2.57
N LYS A 495 -44.96 -30.89 1.47
CA LYS A 495 -44.14 -32.11 1.52
C LYS A 495 -42.70 -31.78 1.89
N VAL A 496 -42.20 -32.42 2.95
CA VAL A 496 -40.78 -32.36 3.36
C VAL A 496 -39.90 -33.08 2.35
N LEU A 497 -38.89 -32.39 1.84
CA LEU A 497 -37.89 -32.92 0.92
C LEU A 497 -36.57 -33.26 1.60
N ARG A 498 -36.20 -32.48 2.62
CA ARG A 498 -34.95 -32.64 3.36
C ARG A 498 -35.13 -32.12 4.77
N ASN A 499 -34.61 -32.85 5.75
CA ASN A 499 -34.52 -32.41 7.15
C ASN A 499 -33.06 -32.13 7.51
N PHE A 500 -32.86 -31.16 8.39
CA PHE A 500 -31.58 -30.81 8.99
C PHE A 500 -31.74 -30.78 10.50
N LYS A 501 -30.94 -31.58 11.20
CA LYS A 501 -30.81 -31.51 12.65
C LYS A 501 -29.53 -30.79 12.98
N LEU A 502 -29.62 -29.51 13.31
CA LEU A 502 -28.46 -28.68 13.64
C LEU A 502 -28.07 -28.82 15.12
N GLY A 503 -29.00 -29.31 15.94
CA GLY A 503 -28.78 -29.59 17.36
C GLY A 503 -28.79 -28.32 18.21
N GLU A 504 -28.20 -28.41 19.39
CA GLU A 504 -28.10 -27.31 20.35
C GLU A 504 -27.13 -26.21 19.84
N LEU A 505 -27.68 -25.05 19.50
CA LEU A 505 -26.94 -23.87 19.06
C LEU A 505 -27.09 -22.74 20.09
N GLY A 506 -26.04 -21.94 20.29
CA GLY A 506 -26.08 -20.78 21.19
C GLY A 506 -26.80 -19.57 20.59
N ALA A 507 -26.98 -18.49 21.37
CA ALA A 507 -27.35 -17.19 20.80
C ALA A 507 -26.30 -16.74 19.78
N GLY A 508 -26.71 -16.19 18.64
CA GLY A 508 -25.78 -15.72 17.62
C GLY A 508 -26.37 -15.62 16.22
N VAL A 509 -25.51 -15.28 15.25
CA VAL A 509 -25.85 -15.20 13.82
C VAL A 509 -25.16 -16.36 13.11
N TYR A 510 -25.91 -17.10 12.31
CA TYR A 510 -25.51 -18.33 11.64
C TYR A 510 -25.74 -18.19 10.14
N ALA A 511 -24.69 -17.84 9.39
CA ALA A 511 -24.84 -17.56 7.96
C ALA A 511 -24.62 -18.77 7.04
N ASP A 512 -23.98 -19.82 7.54
CA ASP A 512 -23.47 -20.96 6.78
C ASP A 512 -23.77 -22.33 7.42
N LYS A 513 -24.47 -22.37 8.57
CA LYS A 513 -24.82 -23.63 9.25
C LYS A 513 -25.96 -24.39 8.57
N LEU A 514 -26.86 -23.68 7.90
CA LEU A 514 -27.97 -24.27 7.17
C LEU A 514 -27.80 -24.00 5.69
N PHE A 515 -27.54 -25.05 4.94
CA PHE A 515 -27.36 -25.00 3.49
C PHE A 515 -27.96 -26.22 2.81
N TRP A 516 -28.24 -26.07 1.52
CA TRP A 516 -28.86 -27.10 0.70
C TRP A 516 -28.25 -27.11 -0.71
N ASP A 517 -28.05 -28.29 -1.26
CA ASP A 517 -27.44 -28.52 -2.58
C ASP A 517 -28.48 -28.73 -3.70
N GLY A 518 -29.76 -28.53 -3.39
CA GLY A 518 -30.86 -28.74 -4.32
C GLY A 518 -31.32 -30.20 -4.45
N ARG A 519 -30.94 -31.08 -3.53
CA ARG A 519 -31.32 -32.51 -3.58
C ARG A 519 -32.27 -32.93 -2.47
N ASP A 520 -33.18 -33.84 -2.78
CA ASP A 520 -34.07 -34.45 -1.79
C ASP A 520 -33.34 -35.46 -0.88
N ALA A 521 -34.07 -36.09 0.04
CA ALA A 521 -33.54 -37.12 0.94
C ALA A 521 -32.95 -38.33 0.21
N ALA A 522 -33.43 -38.64 -1.00
CA ALA A 522 -32.93 -39.74 -1.84
C ALA A 522 -31.73 -39.33 -2.72
N GLY A 523 -31.30 -38.06 -2.66
CA GLY A 523 -30.18 -37.54 -3.44
C GLY A 523 -30.57 -37.08 -4.85
N ASN A 524 -31.86 -37.08 -5.20
CA ASN A 524 -32.33 -36.63 -6.50
C ASN A 524 -32.42 -35.10 -6.55
N ARG A 525 -32.07 -34.50 -7.69
CA ARG A 525 -32.29 -33.07 -7.91
C ARG A 525 -33.77 -32.76 -7.91
N VAL A 526 -34.16 -31.69 -7.23
CA VAL A 526 -35.55 -31.21 -7.25
C VAL A 526 -35.85 -30.51 -8.57
N ALA A 527 -37.12 -30.42 -8.97
CA ALA A 527 -37.54 -29.71 -10.18
C ALA A 527 -37.45 -28.17 -10.01
N SER A 528 -37.50 -27.41 -11.10
CA SER A 528 -37.67 -25.96 -11.03
C SER A 528 -39.02 -25.62 -10.38
N GLY A 529 -39.06 -24.64 -9.49
CA GLY A 529 -40.28 -24.31 -8.74
C GLY A 529 -40.05 -23.45 -7.51
N VAL A 530 -41.13 -23.22 -6.74
CA VAL A 530 -41.11 -22.50 -5.47
C VAL A 530 -40.97 -23.50 -4.33
N TYR A 531 -40.08 -23.20 -3.39
CA TYR A 531 -39.78 -24.01 -2.22
C TYR A 531 -39.74 -23.14 -0.97
N PHE A 532 -39.81 -23.79 0.19
CA PHE A 532 -39.80 -23.16 1.49
C PHE A 532 -38.77 -23.82 2.39
N CYS A 533 -38.06 -23.02 3.18
CA CYS A 533 -37.23 -23.51 4.27
C CYS A 533 -37.91 -23.13 5.58
N GLN A 534 -38.28 -24.12 6.38
CA GLN A 534 -38.76 -23.92 7.74
C GLN A 534 -37.57 -24.06 8.70
N LEU A 535 -37.44 -23.11 9.62
CA LEU A 535 -36.51 -23.18 10.75
C LEU A 535 -37.33 -23.24 12.04
N ILE A 536 -36.97 -24.18 12.92
CA ILE A 536 -37.55 -24.37 14.24
C ILE A 536 -36.42 -24.27 15.25
N ALA A 537 -36.51 -23.31 16.16
CA ALA A 537 -35.52 -23.05 17.20
C ALA A 537 -36.19 -22.79 18.55
N GLY A 538 -36.47 -23.85 19.31
CA GLY A 538 -37.36 -23.77 20.49
C GLY A 538 -38.76 -23.29 20.07
N ASP A 539 -39.26 -22.22 20.70
CA ASP A 539 -40.57 -21.62 20.37
C ASP A 539 -40.55 -20.73 19.11
N PHE A 540 -39.39 -20.53 18.51
CA PHE A 540 -39.26 -19.74 17.28
C PHE A 540 -39.48 -20.61 16.05
N HIS A 541 -40.45 -20.21 15.23
CA HIS A 541 -40.78 -20.86 13.96
C HIS A 541 -40.85 -19.82 12.86
N GLU A 542 -40.00 -19.94 11.83
CA GLU A 542 -40.05 -19.05 10.67
C GLU A 542 -39.88 -19.83 9.37
N ILE A 543 -40.48 -19.32 8.29
CA ILE A 543 -40.43 -19.93 6.97
C ILE A 543 -39.92 -18.91 5.96
N ALA A 544 -38.89 -19.30 5.20
CA ALA A 544 -38.35 -18.51 4.10
C ALA A 544 -38.69 -19.13 2.75
N LYS A 545 -39.30 -18.35 1.86
CA LYS A 545 -39.60 -18.73 0.47
C LYS A 545 -38.39 -18.51 -0.44
N PHE A 546 -38.14 -19.45 -1.34
CA PHE A 546 -37.13 -19.33 -2.39
C PHE A 546 -37.53 -20.05 -3.68
N VAL A 547 -36.79 -19.77 -4.76
CA VAL A 547 -37.05 -20.32 -6.10
C VAL A 547 -35.86 -21.16 -6.55
N VAL A 548 -36.12 -22.33 -7.12
CA VAL A 548 -35.13 -23.17 -7.79
C VAL A 548 -35.37 -23.11 -9.31
N ILE A 549 -34.29 -22.93 -10.07
CA ILE A 549 -34.27 -22.95 -11.53
C ILE A 549 -33.14 -23.91 -11.93
N ASN A 550 -33.47 -25.06 -12.50
CA ASN A 550 -32.50 -26.02 -13.03
C ASN A 550 -32.23 -25.84 -14.52
#